data_AF-A0A9D2MF10-F1
#
_entry.id   AF-A0A9D2MF10-F1
#
_cell.length_a   1.000
_cell.length_b   1.000
_cell.length_c   1.000
_cell.angle_alpha   90.00
_cell.angle_beta   90.00
_cell.angle_gamma   90.00
#
_symmetry.space_group_name_H-M   'P 1'
#
loop_
_entity.id
_entity.type
_entity.pdbx_description
1 polymer ?
#
loop_
_entity_poly.entity_id
_entity_poly.type
_entity_poly.pdbx_seq_one_letter_code
_entity_poly.pdbx_strand_id
1 'polypeptide(L)'
;MNPRKQKFYIAAAAVMAVLAMLWAAFGSPVVHWHNHQLKTALTGLTDASITLEQAVPFSWDEVYAFPPYTPVEEIEAAIGAESYNLTEAAGEGMLQLVFLDGGAVTAAVCGYPSELGYDVDLAGTADSTPCKLTYGEDVSFTVERAEGVVRLTAR
;
A
#
# COMPACT_ATOMS: atom_id res chain seq x y z
N MET A 1 -15.34 3.89 46.45
CA MET A 1 -14.79 3.30 45.20
C MET A 1 -14.69 1.78 45.38
N ASN A 2 -15.24 0.96 44.48
CA ASN A 2 -15.29 -0.49 44.69
C ASN A 2 -13.94 -1.14 44.25
N PRO A 3 -13.15 -1.75 45.15
CA PRO A 3 -11.76 -2.15 44.88
C PRO A 3 -11.61 -3.17 43.75
N ARG A 4 -12.65 -3.97 43.49
CA ARG A 4 -12.69 -4.89 42.34
C ARG A 4 -12.81 -4.16 41.00
N LYS A 5 -13.59 -3.07 40.94
CA LYS A 5 -13.72 -2.23 39.74
C LYS A 5 -12.43 -1.46 39.47
N GLN A 6 -11.76 -0.97 40.51
CA GLN A 6 -10.49 -0.25 40.39
C GLN A 6 -9.38 -1.13 39.78
N LYS A 7 -9.24 -2.38 40.23
CA LYS A 7 -8.28 -3.33 39.63
C LYS A 7 -8.61 -3.65 38.16
N PHE A 8 -9.89 -3.74 37.82
CA PHE A 8 -10.34 -3.95 36.44
C PHE A 8 -9.98 -2.76 35.54
N TYR A 9 -10.23 -1.52 35.98
CA TYR A 9 -9.86 -0.32 35.20
C TYR A 9 -8.35 -0.20 34.98
N ILE A 10 -7.54 -0.53 36.00
CA ILE A 10 -6.07 -0.52 35.87
C ILE A 10 -5.61 -1.57 34.85
N ALA A 11 -6.17 -2.79 34.91
CA ALA A 11 -5.85 -3.84 33.96
C ALA A 11 -6.26 -3.46 32.52
N ALA A 12 -7.45 -2.90 32.33
CA ALA A 12 -7.91 -2.43 31.02
C ALA A 12 -7.04 -1.29 30.48
N ALA A 13 -6.64 -0.34 31.32
CA ALA A 13 -5.73 0.74 30.93
C ALA A 13 -4.34 0.22 30.55
N ALA A 14 -3.81 -0.77 31.27
CA ALA A 14 -2.54 -1.41 30.94
C ALA A 14 -2.61 -2.13 29.58
N VAL A 15 -3.69 -2.86 29.31
CA VAL A 15 -3.90 -3.50 28.00
C VAL A 15 -3.99 -2.46 26.87
N MET A 16 -4.74 -1.38 27.07
CA MET A 16 -4.83 -0.28 26.10
C MET A 16 -3.46 0.37 25.83
N ALA A 17 -2.66 0.59 26.87
CA ALA A 17 -1.32 1.15 26.73
C ALA A 17 -0.37 0.22 25.97
N VAL A 18 -0.45 -1.09 26.20
CA VAL A 18 0.31 -2.09 25.44
C VAL A 18 -0.13 -2.11 23.98
N LEU A 19 -1.44 -2.09 23.70
CA LEU A 19 -1.96 -2.02 22.33
C LEU A 19 -1.51 -0.75 21.61
N ALA A 20 -1.52 0.40 22.28
CA ALA A 20 -1.02 1.66 21.73
C ALA A 20 0.49 1.61 21.44
N MET A 21 1.29 1.03 22.35
CA MET A 21 2.73 0.83 22.14
C MET A 21 3.03 -0.12 20.97
N LEU A 22 2.26 -1.20 20.82
CA LEU A 22 2.40 -2.12 19.69
C LEU A 22 2.04 -1.44 18.37
N TRP A 23 0.97 -0.65 18.35
CA TRP A 23 0.57 0.13 17.16
C TRP A 23 1.63 1.16 16.77
N ALA A 24 2.25 1.83 17.74
CA ALA A 24 3.35 2.77 17.49
C ALA A 24 4.65 2.10 17.02
N ALA A 25 4.94 0.87 17.45
CA ALA A 25 6.18 0.17 17.12
C ALA A 25 6.17 -0.57 15.77
N PHE A 26 5.00 -1.07 15.35
CA PHE A 26 4.87 -1.92 14.15
C PHE A 26 4.07 -1.28 13.02
N GLY A 27 3.66 -0.01 13.17
CA GLY A 27 2.74 0.63 12.24
C GLY A 27 1.37 -0.06 12.23
N SER A 28 0.57 0.23 11.19
CA SER A 28 -0.72 -0.43 11.03
C SER A 28 -0.53 -1.88 10.55
N PRO A 29 -0.89 -2.91 11.34
CA PRO A 29 -0.78 -4.32 10.91
C PRO A 29 -1.64 -4.62 9.67
N VAL A 30 -2.65 -3.79 9.43
CA VAL A 30 -3.50 -3.83 8.24
C VAL A 30 -2.68 -3.60 6.97
N VAL A 31 -1.74 -2.65 6.97
CA VAL A 31 -0.90 -2.34 5.80
C VAL A 31 -0.03 -3.54 5.43
N HIS A 32 0.62 -4.17 6.41
CA HIS A 32 1.41 -5.38 6.14
C HIS A 32 0.55 -6.53 5.58
N TRP A 33 -0.65 -6.69 6.11
CA TRP A 33 -1.60 -7.68 5.64
C TRP A 33 -2.03 -7.40 4.18
N HIS A 34 -2.42 -6.17 3.87
CA HIS A 34 -2.80 -5.74 2.52
C HIS A 34 -1.65 -5.85 1.53
N ASN A 35 -0.41 -5.50 1.91
CA ASN A 35 0.77 -5.68 1.06
C ASN A 35 0.98 -7.16 0.68
N HIS A 36 0.79 -8.08 1.63
CA HIS A 36 0.89 -9.51 1.34
C HIS A 36 -0.26 -10.00 0.44
N GLN A 37 -1.48 -9.53 0.69
CA GLN A 37 -2.62 -9.84 -0.16
C GLN A 37 -2.41 -9.33 -1.59
N LEU A 38 -1.93 -8.09 -1.75
CA LEU A 38 -1.61 -7.49 -3.05
C LEU A 38 -0.61 -8.34 -3.81
N LYS A 39 0.51 -8.69 -3.16
CA LYS A 39 1.53 -9.56 -3.76
C LYS A 39 0.94 -10.88 -4.22
N THR A 40 0.13 -11.52 -3.38
CA THR A 40 -0.50 -12.81 -3.71
C THR A 40 -1.47 -12.68 -4.88
N ALA A 41 -2.29 -11.64 -4.90
CA ALA A 41 -3.25 -11.38 -5.97
C ALA A 41 -2.55 -11.12 -7.31
N LEU A 42 -1.60 -10.17 -7.34
CA LEU A 42 -0.90 -9.78 -8.56
C LEU A 42 -0.02 -10.90 -9.14
N THR A 43 0.71 -11.63 -8.29
CA THR A 43 1.54 -12.76 -8.75
C THR A 43 0.69 -13.95 -9.23
N GLY A 44 -0.55 -14.07 -8.74
CA GLY A 44 -1.51 -15.11 -9.10
C GLY A 44 -2.36 -14.81 -10.33
N LEU A 45 -2.24 -13.61 -10.94
CA LEU A 45 -3.04 -13.24 -12.11
C LEU A 45 -2.77 -14.18 -13.30
N THR A 46 -3.86 -14.61 -13.92
CA THR A 46 -3.88 -15.45 -15.13
C THR A 46 -4.55 -14.78 -16.32
N ASP A 47 -5.33 -13.72 -16.08
CA ASP A 47 -6.05 -13.00 -17.12
C ASP A 47 -5.10 -12.16 -17.98
N ALA A 48 -5.42 -11.99 -19.26
CA ALA A 48 -4.60 -11.19 -20.18
C ALA A 48 -4.80 -9.67 -19.99
N SER A 49 -5.95 -9.28 -19.43
CA SER A 49 -6.33 -7.88 -19.20
C SER A 49 -7.18 -7.82 -17.94
N ILE A 50 -6.89 -6.88 -17.05
CA ILE A 50 -7.61 -6.71 -15.78
C ILE A 50 -7.62 -5.22 -15.39
N THR A 51 -8.62 -4.78 -14.64
CA THR A 51 -8.58 -3.44 -14.04
C THR A 51 -7.91 -3.48 -12.68
N LEU A 52 -7.39 -2.34 -12.19
CA LEU A 52 -6.74 -2.33 -10.88
C LEU A 52 -7.73 -2.63 -9.75
N GLU A 53 -8.99 -2.23 -9.90
CA GLU A 53 -10.09 -2.49 -8.97
C GLU A 53 -10.35 -3.99 -8.80
N GLN A 54 -10.17 -4.77 -9.87
CA GLN A 54 -10.31 -6.23 -9.85
C GLN A 54 -9.06 -6.93 -9.30
N ALA A 55 -7.88 -6.34 -9.54
CA ALA A 55 -6.60 -6.93 -9.16
C ALA A 55 -6.28 -6.73 -7.67
N VAL A 56 -6.73 -5.63 -7.06
CA VAL A 56 -6.44 -5.27 -5.67
C VAL A 56 -7.47 -5.88 -4.71
N PRO A 57 -7.07 -6.75 -3.76
CA PRO A 57 -7.99 -7.54 -2.94
C PRO A 57 -8.48 -6.85 -1.64
N PHE A 58 -8.42 -5.52 -1.57
CA PHE A 58 -8.83 -4.72 -0.41
C PHE A 58 -9.46 -3.39 -0.85
N SER A 59 -10.09 -2.66 0.08
CA SER A 59 -10.67 -1.34 -0.17
C SER A 59 -9.59 -0.30 -0.39
N TRP A 60 -9.74 0.49 -1.45
CA TRP A 60 -8.92 1.66 -1.76
C TRP A 60 -9.74 2.62 -2.62
N ASP A 61 -9.48 3.91 -2.46
CA ASP A 61 -10.08 4.99 -3.24
C ASP A 61 -9.08 5.64 -4.19
N GLU A 62 -7.80 5.69 -3.79
CA GLU A 62 -6.73 6.33 -4.54
C GLU A 62 -5.44 5.51 -4.48
N VAL A 63 -4.70 5.45 -5.58
CA VAL A 63 -3.34 4.91 -5.62
C VAL A 63 -2.39 5.92 -6.24
N TYR A 64 -1.20 6.01 -5.65
CA TYR A 64 -0.13 6.89 -6.10
C TYR A 64 1.10 6.04 -6.45
N ALA A 65 1.67 6.28 -7.63
CA ALA A 65 2.98 5.79 -8.01
C ALA A 65 3.99 6.94 -7.96
N PHE A 66 5.04 6.75 -7.19
CA PHE A 66 6.11 7.73 -7.02
C PHE A 66 7.37 7.30 -7.77
N PRO A 67 8.14 8.25 -8.31
CA PRO A 67 9.44 7.93 -8.88
C PRO A 67 10.43 7.48 -7.78
N PRO A 68 11.51 6.78 -8.17
CA PRO A 68 12.63 6.52 -7.28
C PRO A 68 13.16 7.79 -6.60
N TYR A 69 13.74 7.64 -5.42
CA TYR A 69 14.33 8.72 -4.63
C TYR A 69 13.37 9.81 -4.15
N THR A 70 12.05 9.59 -4.24
CA THR A 70 11.07 10.48 -3.62
C THR A 70 11.18 10.37 -2.09
N PRO A 71 11.45 11.48 -1.37
CA PRO A 71 11.50 11.50 0.09
C PRO A 71 10.16 11.12 0.73
N VAL A 72 10.17 10.50 1.92
CA VAL A 72 8.92 10.17 2.61
C VAL A 72 8.09 11.42 2.88
N GLU A 73 8.71 12.54 3.24
CA GLU A 73 7.99 13.77 3.54
C GLU A 73 7.24 14.32 2.32
N GLU A 74 7.80 14.12 1.12
CA GLU A 74 7.15 14.51 -0.13
C GLU A 74 5.99 13.56 -0.47
N ILE A 75 6.16 12.26 -0.22
CA ILE A 75 5.08 11.27 -0.33
C ILE A 75 3.92 11.63 0.60
N GLU A 76 4.21 11.87 1.89
CA GLU A 76 3.23 12.24 2.91
C GLU A 76 2.51 13.55 2.56
N ALA A 77 3.24 14.54 2.04
CA ALA A 77 2.66 15.80 1.58
C ALA A 77 1.74 15.60 0.35
N ALA A 78 2.11 14.72 -0.58
CA ALA A 78 1.33 14.44 -1.79
C ALA A 78 0.04 13.66 -1.51
N ILE A 79 0.10 12.69 -0.58
CA ILE A 79 -1.06 11.87 -0.21
C ILE A 79 -1.89 12.49 0.93
N GLY A 80 -1.35 13.49 1.63
CA GLY A 80 -2.01 14.18 2.74
C GLY A 80 -2.15 13.34 4.01
N ALA A 81 -1.33 12.30 4.17
CA ALA A 81 -1.38 11.35 5.28
C ALA A 81 0.02 10.92 5.71
N GLU A 82 0.26 10.89 7.02
CA GLU A 82 1.50 10.38 7.62
C GLU A 82 1.40 8.87 7.86
N SER A 83 2.49 8.13 7.63
CA SER A 83 2.50 6.68 7.86
C SER A 83 3.90 6.12 8.06
N TYR A 84 4.10 5.43 9.18
CA TYR A 84 5.35 4.69 9.49
C TYR A 84 5.68 3.56 8.51
N ASN A 85 4.72 3.16 7.66
CA ASN A 85 4.92 2.09 6.67
C ASN A 85 5.48 2.60 5.34
N LEU A 86 5.65 3.92 5.18
CA LEU A 86 6.28 4.50 4.01
C LEU A 86 7.79 4.31 4.08
N THR A 87 8.41 4.08 2.94
CA THR A 87 9.85 3.91 2.80
C THR A 87 10.28 4.55 1.50
N GLU A 88 11.47 5.12 1.45
CA GLU A 88 12.00 5.75 0.23
C GLU A 88 12.55 4.67 -0.71
N ALA A 89 12.15 4.74 -1.97
CA ALA A 89 12.75 3.95 -3.03
C ALA A 89 14.21 4.40 -3.25
N ALA A 90 15.17 3.65 -2.72
CA ALA A 90 16.58 3.99 -2.74
C ALA A 90 17.31 3.65 -4.07
N GLY A 91 16.59 3.20 -5.09
CA GLY A 91 17.18 2.69 -6.33
C GLY A 91 16.29 2.88 -7.55
N GLU A 92 16.93 3.15 -8.69
CA GLU A 92 16.29 3.12 -10.01
C GLU A 92 15.60 1.78 -10.27
N GLY A 93 14.39 1.83 -10.84
CA GLY A 93 13.59 0.64 -11.14
C GLY A 93 12.94 -0.03 -9.93
N MET A 94 12.97 0.59 -8.74
CA MET A 94 12.11 0.18 -7.62
C MET A 94 10.69 0.65 -7.85
N LEU A 95 9.73 -0.23 -7.56
CA LEU A 95 8.32 0.07 -7.52
C LEU A 95 7.99 0.76 -6.19
N GLN A 96 7.37 1.95 -6.27
CA GLN A 96 6.89 2.72 -5.12
C GLN A 96 5.40 3.02 -5.30
N LEU A 97 4.54 2.26 -4.63
CA LEU A 97 3.07 2.43 -4.69
C LEU A 97 2.50 2.69 -3.30
N VAL A 98 1.58 3.64 -3.21
CA VAL A 98 0.84 3.94 -1.97
C VAL A 98 -0.65 3.95 -2.27
N PHE A 99 -1.40 3.10 -1.59
CA PHE A 99 -2.85 3.02 -1.67
C PHE A 99 -3.48 3.71 -0.45
N LEU A 100 -4.54 4.47 -0.69
CA LEU A 100 -5.34 5.13 0.33
C LEU A 100 -6.79 4.65 0.30
N ASP A 101 -7.41 4.61 1.47
CA ASP A 101 -8.83 4.33 1.67
C ASP A 101 -9.35 5.36 2.67
N GLY A 102 -10.30 6.21 2.25
CA GLY A 102 -10.82 7.31 3.07
C GLY A 102 -9.75 8.29 3.60
N GLY A 103 -8.64 8.47 2.88
CA GLY A 103 -7.52 9.33 3.28
C GLY A 103 -6.53 8.70 4.28
N ALA A 104 -6.65 7.41 4.58
CA ALA A 104 -5.67 6.66 5.36
C ALA A 104 -4.86 5.71 4.48
N VAL A 105 -3.56 5.56 4.76
CA VAL A 105 -2.70 4.59 4.05
C VAL A 105 -3.14 3.16 4.36
N THR A 106 -3.60 2.45 3.33
CA THR A 106 -4.11 1.08 3.44
C THR A 106 -3.11 0.03 2.93
N ALA A 107 -2.27 0.40 1.97
CA ALA A 107 -1.15 -0.42 1.50
C ALA A 107 0.00 0.49 1.04
N ALA A 108 1.24 0.06 1.25
CA ALA A 108 2.43 0.82 0.86
C ALA A 108 3.53 -0.17 0.43
N VAL A 109 3.89 -0.15 -0.84
CA VAL A 109 4.84 -1.08 -1.44
C VAL A 109 6.05 -0.29 -1.92
N CYS A 110 7.24 -0.70 -1.47
CA CYS A 110 8.53 -0.20 -1.92
C CYS A 110 9.44 -1.41 -2.14
N GLY A 111 9.87 -1.67 -3.37
CA GLY A 111 10.76 -2.80 -3.64
C GLY A 111 11.06 -3.03 -5.11
N TYR A 112 12.07 -3.86 -5.40
CA TYR A 112 12.36 -4.24 -6.77
C TYR A 112 11.30 -5.24 -7.28
N PRO A 113 10.81 -5.09 -8.53
CA PRO A 113 9.89 -6.05 -9.11
C PRO A 113 10.38 -7.51 -9.09
N SER A 114 11.68 -7.74 -9.17
CA SER A 114 12.31 -9.07 -9.05
C SER A 114 12.16 -9.71 -7.66
N GLU A 115 12.06 -8.90 -6.59
CA GLU A 115 11.84 -9.36 -5.21
C GLU A 115 10.35 -9.47 -4.88
N LEU A 116 9.56 -8.53 -5.41
CA LEU A 116 8.11 -8.49 -5.25
C LEU A 116 7.42 -9.60 -6.05
N GLY A 117 7.95 -9.96 -7.22
CA GLY A 117 7.35 -10.89 -8.18
C GLY A 117 6.31 -10.24 -9.10
N TYR A 118 6.13 -8.92 -9.00
CA TYR A 118 5.22 -8.15 -9.84
C TYR A 118 5.73 -6.72 -10.03
N ASP A 119 5.22 -6.07 -11.07
CA ASP A 119 5.50 -4.69 -11.46
C ASP A 119 4.19 -4.03 -11.89
N VAL A 120 3.95 -2.77 -11.51
CA VAL A 120 2.74 -2.03 -11.92
C VAL A 120 3.16 -0.69 -12.47
N ASP A 121 2.99 -0.53 -13.78
CA ASP A 121 3.31 0.69 -14.49
C ASP A 121 2.04 1.54 -14.67
N LEU A 122 1.97 2.61 -13.86
CA LEU A 122 0.93 3.63 -13.92
C LEU A 122 1.30 4.81 -14.83
N ALA A 123 2.49 4.84 -15.45
CA ALA A 123 2.91 5.99 -16.25
C ALA A 123 1.99 6.24 -17.46
N GLY A 124 1.26 5.22 -17.91
CA GLY A 124 0.25 5.35 -18.97
C GLY A 124 -1.08 5.97 -18.55
N THR A 125 -1.32 6.20 -17.25
CA THR A 125 -2.64 6.65 -16.75
C THR A 125 -2.74 8.16 -16.53
N ALA A 126 -1.62 8.85 -16.28
CA ALA A 126 -1.62 10.27 -16.01
C ALA A 126 -0.27 10.93 -16.38
N ASP A 127 -0.33 12.14 -16.94
CA ASP A 127 0.85 12.97 -17.25
C ASP A 127 1.42 13.69 -16.01
N SER A 128 1.05 13.29 -14.79
CA SER A 128 1.50 13.90 -13.54
C SER A 128 2.52 13.02 -12.81
N THR A 129 3.45 13.66 -12.10
CA THR A 129 4.31 13.02 -11.12
C THR A 129 3.99 13.59 -9.72
N PRO A 130 3.62 12.75 -8.73
CA PRO A 130 3.37 11.31 -8.84
C PRO A 130 2.18 11.00 -9.76
N CYS A 131 2.18 9.81 -10.34
CA CYS A 131 1.02 9.32 -11.09
C CYS A 131 -0.06 8.96 -10.07
N LYS A 132 -1.26 9.52 -10.24
CA LYS A 132 -2.42 9.26 -9.39
C LYS A 132 -3.48 8.55 -10.23
N LEU A 133 -4.09 7.51 -9.66
CA LEU A 133 -5.26 6.84 -10.20
C LEU A 133 -6.32 6.77 -9.11
N THR A 134 -7.56 7.09 -9.47
CA THR A 134 -8.71 7.06 -8.56
C THR A 134 -9.58 5.83 -8.87
N TYR A 135 -10.14 5.21 -7.83
CA TYR A 135 -11.04 4.08 -7.98
C TYR A 135 -12.23 4.45 -8.87
N GLY A 136 -12.55 3.60 -9.85
CA GLY A 136 -13.66 3.81 -10.77
C GLY A 136 -13.32 4.62 -12.01
N GLU A 137 -12.04 4.93 -12.24
CA GLU A 137 -11.56 5.37 -13.54
C GLU A 137 -11.51 4.21 -14.57
N ASP A 138 -11.75 2.96 -14.13
CA ASP A 138 -11.90 1.76 -14.97
C ASP A 138 -10.71 1.53 -15.92
N VAL A 139 -9.50 1.89 -15.46
CA VAL A 139 -8.29 1.74 -16.26
C VAL A 139 -7.95 0.27 -16.41
N SER A 140 -7.83 -0.16 -17.66
CA SER A 140 -7.46 -1.53 -18.00
C SER A 140 -5.95 -1.68 -18.10
N PHE A 141 -5.42 -2.72 -17.47
CA PHE A 141 -4.03 -3.10 -17.51
C PHE A 141 -3.85 -4.36 -18.34
N THR A 142 -2.86 -4.35 -19.23
CA THR A 142 -2.39 -5.57 -19.88
C THR A 142 -1.48 -6.31 -18.91
N VAL A 143 -1.70 -7.62 -18.77
CA VAL A 143 -0.92 -8.46 -17.86
C VAL A 143 0.07 -9.28 -18.69
N GLU A 144 1.35 -9.06 -18.46
CA GLU A 144 2.44 -9.81 -19.08
C GLU A 144 3.28 -10.52 -18.03
N ARG A 145 3.76 -11.72 -18.34
CA ARG A 145 4.65 -12.46 -17.45
C ARG A 145 5.98 -12.68 -18.14
N ALA A 146 7.02 -12.06 -17.61
CA ALA A 146 8.39 -12.18 -18.09
C ALA A 146 9.31 -12.48 -16.90
N GLU A 147 10.20 -13.45 -17.04
CA GLU A 147 11.26 -13.75 -16.07
C GLU A 147 10.75 -14.01 -14.62
N GLY A 148 9.53 -14.51 -14.48
CA GLY A 148 8.91 -14.78 -13.17
C GLY A 148 8.26 -13.57 -12.50
N VAL A 149 8.28 -12.40 -13.15
CA VAL A 149 7.61 -11.17 -12.72
C VAL A 149 6.33 -10.97 -13.52
N VAL A 150 5.23 -10.64 -12.84
CA VAL A 150 3.97 -10.23 -13.47
C VAL A 150 3.95 -8.71 -13.63
N ARG A 151 3.99 -8.23 -14.86
CA ARG A 151 3.95 -6.80 -15.18
C ARG A 151 2.54 -6.40 -15.60
N LEU A 152 2.03 -5.35 -14.98
CA LEU A 152 0.78 -4.69 -15.35
C LEU A 152 1.14 -3.37 -16.01
N THR A 153 0.67 -3.15 -17.25
CA THR A 153 0.89 -1.91 -17.99
C THR A 153 -0.44 -1.31 -18.39
N ALA A 154 -0.68 -0.06 -17.99
CA ALA A 154 -1.89 0.68 -18.33
C ALA A 154 -2.07 0.83 -19.85
N ARG A 155 -3.32 0.83 -20.31
CA ARG A 155 -3.69 0.97 -21.72
C ARG A 155 -4.66 2.11 -21.97
#